data_AF-A0A9X1VQ84-F1
#
_entry.id   AF-A0A9X1VQ84-F1
#
_cell.length_a   1.000
_cell.length_b   1.000
_cell.length_c   1.000
_cell.angle_alpha   90.00
_cell.angle_beta   90.00
_cell.angle_gamma   90.00
#
_symmetry.space_group_name_H-M   'P 1'
#
loop_
_entity.id
_entity.type
_entity.pdbx_description
1 polymer ?
#
loop_
_entity_poly.entity_id
_entity_poly.type
_entity_poly.pdbx_seq_one_letter_code
_entity_poly.pdbx_strand_id
1 'polypeptide(L)'
;MTEIDSVSYVMCDYLKNLEIKNDTLKINSLYEKQLYPYLGKFKQSQTQKIGQQVYYRLQRNCVEFRNLLDRLEPPKESVTRITEKPKPEISKKQLKEFKNEKEFYYFEVAGDTTRVKMEKGKWTDSFSNNTFSKLTYNWINETEFELVFVESNNETSSNFSVKGDKYIYQILSKENGYYQMTVNIPGQETFEKFKMYYE
;
A
#
# COMPACT_ATOMS: atom_id res chain seq x y z
N MET A 1 -4.70 -1.27 -17.29
CA MET A 1 -3.52 -2.06 -16.95
C MET A 1 -2.33 -1.47 -17.67
N THR A 2 -1.27 -1.07 -16.95
CA THR A 2 -0.06 -0.46 -17.54
C THR A 2 0.95 -1.53 -17.97
N GLU A 3 1.95 -1.18 -18.78
CA GLU A 3 3.06 -2.10 -19.12
C GLU A 3 3.79 -2.58 -17.86
N ILE A 4 4.04 -1.66 -16.91
CA ILE A 4 4.69 -1.97 -15.64
C ILE A 4 3.85 -2.95 -14.80
N ASP A 5 2.52 -2.81 -14.81
CA ASP A 5 1.64 -3.78 -14.16
C ASP A 5 1.80 -5.17 -14.77
N SER A 6 1.83 -5.26 -16.11
CA SER A 6 2.02 -6.53 -16.81
C SER A 6 3.33 -7.21 -16.39
N VAL A 7 4.43 -6.46 -16.30
CA VAL A 7 5.72 -6.98 -15.86
C VAL A 7 5.67 -7.43 -14.41
N SER A 8 5.02 -6.65 -13.54
CA SER A 8 4.86 -7.02 -12.12
C SER A 8 4.10 -8.34 -11.94
N TYR A 9 3.10 -8.64 -12.78
CA TYR A 9 2.40 -9.92 -12.72
C TYR A 9 3.27 -11.09 -13.16
N VAL A 10 4.05 -10.93 -14.25
CA VAL A 10 5.01 -11.96 -14.70
C VAL A 10 6.05 -12.25 -13.62
N MET A 11 6.59 -11.19 -13.00
CA MET A 11 7.52 -11.32 -11.88
C MET A 11 6.90 -12.03 -10.68
N CYS A 12 5.64 -11.72 -10.36
CA CYS A 12 4.93 -12.35 -9.27
C CYS A 12 4.70 -13.84 -9.52
N ASP A 13 4.28 -14.21 -10.73
CA ASP A 13 4.08 -15.61 -11.13
C ASP A 13 5.41 -16.40 -11.06
N TYR A 14 6.49 -15.81 -11.58
CA TYR A 14 7.83 -16.41 -11.42
C TYR A 14 8.18 -16.64 -9.95
N LEU A 15 7.93 -15.66 -9.08
CA LEU A 15 8.25 -15.76 -7.65
C LEU A 15 7.46 -16.86 -6.93
N LYS A 16 6.18 -17.04 -7.27
CA LYS A 16 5.31 -18.08 -6.69
C LYS A 16 5.81 -19.49 -7.03
N ASN A 17 6.30 -19.67 -8.25
CA ASN A 17 6.79 -20.96 -8.76
C ASN A 17 8.28 -21.21 -8.44
N LEU A 18 8.97 -20.27 -7.79
CA LEU A 18 10.39 -20.37 -7.49
C LEU A 18 10.64 -21.19 -6.22
N GLU A 19 11.20 -22.40 -6.39
CA GLU A 19 11.53 -23.35 -5.32
C GLU A 19 12.87 -23.07 -4.61
N ILE A 20 13.13 -21.81 -4.28
CA ILE A 20 14.30 -21.40 -3.49
C ILE A 20 13.85 -21.08 -2.06
N LYS A 21 14.46 -21.76 -1.07
CA LYS A 21 14.14 -21.56 0.36
C LYS A 21 14.80 -20.33 0.98
N ASN A 22 16.01 -19.97 0.53
CA ASN A 22 16.73 -18.83 1.07
C ASN A 22 16.18 -17.53 0.45
N ASP A 23 15.67 -16.63 1.27
CA ASP A 23 15.01 -15.40 0.82
C ASP A 23 15.93 -14.47 0.01
N THR A 24 17.21 -14.34 0.41
CA THR A 24 18.21 -13.55 -0.33
C THR A 24 18.48 -14.14 -1.72
N LEU A 25 18.63 -15.45 -1.83
CA LEU A 25 18.78 -16.10 -3.14
C LEU A 25 17.49 -16.00 -3.96
N LYS A 26 16.33 -16.02 -3.31
CA LYS A 26 15.04 -15.90 -3.98
C LYS A 26 14.86 -14.53 -4.62
N ILE A 27 15.18 -13.44 -3.91
CA ILE A 27 15.11 -12.08 -4.46
C ILE A 27 16.17 -11.84 -5.54
N ASN A 28 17.40 -12.34 -5.34
CA ASN A 28 18.45 -12.24 -6.35
C ASN A 28 18.05 -12.97 -7.64
N SER A 29 17.52 -14.19 -7.54
CA SER A 29 17.06 -14.94 -8.72
C SER A 29 15.89 -14.25 -9.43
N LEU A 30 14.94 -13.66 -8.69
CA LEU A 30 13.88 -12.86 -9.28
C LEU A 30 14.45 -11.69 -10.10
N TYR A 31 15.40 -10.95 -9.52
CA TYR A 31 16.00 -9.79 -10.21
C TYR A 31 16.84 -10.19 -11.41
N GLU A 32 17.70 -11.20 -11.27
CA GLU A 32 18.55 -11.69 -12.37
C GLU A 32 17.75 -12.26 -13.53
N LYS A 33 16.66 -12.99 -13.25
CA LYS A 33 15.90 -13.70 -14.29
C LYS A 33 14.76 -12.90 -14.89
N GLN A 34 14.21 -11.94 -14.15
CA GLN A 34 13.04 -11.17 -14.60
C GLN A 34 13.34 -9.66 -14.73
N LEU A 35 13.84 -9.03 -13.66
CA LEU A 35 14.01 -7.57 -13.64
C LEU A 35 15.11 -7.08 -14.59
N TYR A 36 16.33 -7.58 -14.47
CA TYR A 36 17.45 -7.10 -15.28
C TYR A 36 17.27 -7.34 -16.79
N PRO A 37 16.75 -8.51 -17.25
CA PRO A 37 16.41 -8.70 -18.65
C PRO A 37 15.34 -7.72 -19.17
N TYR A 38 14.35 -7.36 -18.34
CA TYR A 38 13.39 -6.32 -18.69
C TYR A 38 14.05 -4.95 -18.81
N LEU A 39 14.87 -4.58 -17.82
CA LEU A 39 15.57 -3.30 -17.79
C LEU A 39 16.61 -3.13 -18.92
N GLY A 40 17.20 -4.23 -19.41
CA GLY A 40 18.14 -4.23 -20.53
C GLY A 40 17.54 -3.78 -21.86
N LYS A 41 16.21 -3.63 -21.95
CA LYS A 41 15.51 -3.10 -23.14
C LYS A 41 15.50 -1.57 -23.20
N PHE A 42 15.89 -0.89 -22.12
CA PHE A 42 15.82 0.56 -21.98
C PHE A 42 17.20 1.21 -21.99
N LYS A 43 17.23 2.53 -22.23
CA LYS A 43 18.48 3.30 -22.09
C LYS A 43 18.91 3.31 -20.63
N GLN A 44 20.22 3.27 -20.40
CA GLN A 44 20.80 3.26 -19.05
C GLN A 44 20.33 4.44 -18.19
N SER A 45 20.12 5.62 -18.79
CA SER A 45 19.61 6.82 -18.09
C SER A 45 18.17 6.69 -17.59
N GLN A 46 17.40 5.72 -18.10
CA GLN A 46 16.01 5.47 -17.72
C GLN A 46 15.87 4.28 -16.76
N THR A 47 16.86 3.40 -16.74
CA THR A 47 16.84 2.12 -16.02
C THR A 47 16.52 2.28 -14.53
N GLN A 48 17.11 3.27 -13.85
CA GLN A 48 16.87 3.48 -12.42
C GLN A 48 15.39 3.81 -12.15
N LYS A 49 14.83 4.78 -12.87
CA LYS A 49 13.44 5.21 -12.70
C LYS A 49 12.46 4.08 -13.02
N ILE A 50 12.68 3.37 -14.11
CA ILE A 50 11.83 2.23 -14.51
C ILE A 50 11.96 1.10 -13.49
N GLY A 51 13.17 0.79 -13.05
CA GLY A 51 13.44 -0.25 -12.05
C GLY A 51 12.73 0.03 -10.72
N GLN A 52 12.79 1.26 -10.22
CA GLN A 52 12.04 1.68 -9.04
C GLN A 52 10.52 1.51 -9.24
N GLN A 53 9.99 1.96 -10.38
CA GLN A 53 8.57 1.82 -10.66
C GLN A 53 8.14 0.35 -10.71
N VAL A 54 8.90 -0.53 -11.38
CA VAL A 54 8.64 -1.98 -11.39
C VAL A 54 8.69 -2.55 -9.97
N TYR A 55 9.68 -2.18 -9.18
CA TYR A 55 9.82 -2.64 -7.79
C TYR A 55 8.60 -2.29 -6.94
N TYR A 56 8.15 -1.03 -6.94
CA TYR A 56 6.99 -0.61 -6.15
C TYR A 56 5.66 -1.18 -6.69
N ARG A 57 5.50 -1.28 -8.02
CA ARG A 57 4.33 -1.96 -8.60
C ARG A 57 4.30 -3.44 -8.30
N LEU A 58 5.46 -4.10 -8.24
CA LEU A 58 5.55 -5.48 -7.80
C LEU A 58 5.15 -5.66 -6.34
N GLN A 59 5.59 -4.76 -5.45
CA GLN A 59 5.10 -4.76 -4.07
C GLN A 59 3.58 -4.63 -4.02
N ARG A 60 3.02 -3.67 -4.76
CA ARG A 60 1.58 -3.46 -4.82
C ARG A 60 0.84 -4.71 -5.29
N ASN A 61 1.27 -5.30 -6.40
CA ASN A 61 0.51 -6.31 -7.14
C ASN A 61 0.83 -7.74 -6.69
N CYS A 62 1.89 -7.97 -5.91
CA CYS A 62 2.34 -9.29 -5.48
C CYS A 62 2.47 -9.39 -3.97
N VAL A 63 1.51 -10.08 -3.33
CA VAL A 63 1.52 -10.34 -1.88
C VAL A 63 2.76 -11.15 -1.49
N GLU A 64 3.17 -12.13 -2.31
CA GLU A 64 4.33 -12.97 -2.05
C GLU A 64 5.63 -12.18 -2.06
N PHE A 65 5.73 -11.16 -2.92
CA PHE A 65 6.89 -10.27 -2.95
C PHE A 65 6.93 -9.38 -1.71
N ARG A 66 5.80 -8.79 -1.29
CA ARG A 66 5.72 -8.07 -0.01
C ARG A 66 6.11 -8.96 1.17
N ASN A 67 5.56 -10.17 1.26
CA ASN A 67 5.91 -11.11 2.32
C ASN A 67 7.40 -11.46 2.32
N LEU A 68 8.04 -11.55 1.14
CA LEU A 68 9.48 -11.78 1.01
C LEU A 68 10.27 -10.58 1.53
N LEU A 69 9.87 -9.35 1.16
CA LEU A 69 10.49 -8.13 1.67
C LEU A 69 10.33 -8.01 3.19
N ASP A 70 9.14 -8.25 3.73
CA ASP A 70 8.87 -8.18 5.19
C ASP A 70 9.75 -9.16 6.00
N ARG A 71 10.21 -10.27 5.40
CA ARG A 71 11.14 -11.21 6.06
C ARG A 71 12.60 -10.75 5.98
N LEU A 72 12.97 -10.10 4.87
CA LEU A 72 14.33 -9.59 4.64
C LEU A 72 14.57 -8.30 5.43
N GLU A 73 13.59 -7.41 5.43
CA GLU A 73 13.60 -6.09 6.06
C GLU A 73 12.28 -5.89 6.80
N PRO A 74 12.18 -6.42 8.04
CA PRO A 74 10.95 -6.30 8.82
C PRO A 74 10.52 -4.85 9.04
N PRO A 75 9.22 -4.54 8.89
CA PRO A 75 8.71 -3.19 9.10
C PRO A 75 8.89 -2.78 10.56
N LYS A 76 9.13 -1.49 10.82
CA LYS A 76 9.24 -0.98 12.21
C LYS A 76 7.90 -1.00 12.92
N GLU A 77 6.83 -0.75 12.18
CA GLU A 77 5.46 -0.83 12.66
C GLU A 77 4.82 -2.13 12.19
N SER A 78 4.19 -2.86 13.12
CA SER A 78 3.59 -4.16 12.78
C SER A 78 2.32 -3.96 11.96
N VAL A 79 2.44 -4.15 10.65
CA VAL A 79 1.28 -4.33 9.77
C VAL A 79 0.89 -5.80 9.80
N THR A 80 -0.27 -6.11 10.37
CA THR A 80 -0.78 -7.49 10.33
C THR A 80 -1.54 -7.73 9.03
N ARG A 81 -1.05 -8.65 8.21
CA ARG A 81 -1.72 -9.10 6.99
C ARG A 81 -2.61 -10.30 7.30
N ILE A 82 -3.90 -10.21 6.99
CA ILE A 82 -4.90 -11.27 7.21
C ILE A 82 -5.60 -11.62 5.89
N THR A 83 -6.05 -12.87 5.76
CA THR A 83 -6.73 -13.38 4.56
C THR A 83 -8.26 -13.41 4.68
N GLU A 84 -8.78 -13.35 5.90
CA GLU A 84 -10.20 -13.24 6.15
C GLU A 84 -10.59 -11.79 6.38
N LYS A 85 -11.66 -11.36 5.71
CA LYS A 85 -12.21 -10.01 5.91
C LYS A 85 -12.73 -9.88 7.34
N PRO A 86 -12.13 -9.02 8.19
CA PRO A 86 -12.57 -8.88 9.57
C PRO A 86 -13.96 -8.27 9.64
N LYS A 87 -14.73 -8.67 10.66
CA LYS A 87 -16.01 -8.04 10.96
C LYS A 87 -15.76 -6.76 11.76
N PRO A 88 -16.40 -5.64 11.41
CA PRO A 88 -16.29 -4.41 12.18
C PRO A 88 -17.07 -4.55 13.49
N GLU A 89 -16.46 -4.11 14.58
CA GLU A 89 -17.02 -4.07 15.94
C GLU A 89 -17.30 -2.62 16.40
N ILE A 90 -16.96 -1.64 15.56
CA ILE A 90 -17.15 -0.21 15.85
C ILE A 90 -18.63 0.12 16.01
N SER A 91 -18.96 0.85 17.08
CA SER A 91 -20.32 1.31 17.31
C SER A 91 -20.71 2.47 16.37
N LYS A 92 -22.02 2.63 16.15
CA LYS A 92 -22.56 3.77 15.36
C LYS A 92 -22.12 5.14 15.90
N LYS A 93 -21.97 5.26 17.23
CA LYS A 93 -21.48 6.49 17.87
C LYS A 93 -20.03 6.78 17.49
N GLN A 94 -19.14 5.81 17.65
CA GLN A 94 -17.72 5.94 17.31
C GLN A 94 -17.49 6.16 15.81
N LEU A 95 -18.34 5.56 14.98
CA LEU A 95 -18.32 5.76 13.53
C LEU A 95 -18.74 7.19 13.16
N LYS A 96 -19.74 7.76 13.85
CA LYS A 96 -20.12 9.17 13.66
C LYS A 96 -18.99 10.11 14.09
N GLU A 97 -18.28 9.79 15.18
CA GLU A 97 -17.09 10.52 15.61
C GLU A 97 -16.01 10.48 14.52
N PHE A 98 -15.68 9.30 13.97
CA PHE A 98 -14.73 9.17 12.87
C PHE A 98 -15.12 10.02 11.65
N LYS A 99 -16.39 10.00 11.26
CA LYS A 99 -16.90 10.74 10.10
C LYS A 99 -16.87 12.26 10.28
N ASN A 100 -16.84 12.74 11.52
CA ASN A 100 -16.74 14.16 11.86
C ASN A 100 -15.29 14.62 12.01
N GLU A 101 -14.37 13.69 12.28
CA GLU A 101 -12.94 13.97 12.36
C GLU A 101 -12.37 14.25 10.96
N LYS A 102 -11.46 15.21 10.89
CA LYS A 102 -10.85 15.66 9.63
C LYS A 102 -9.36 15.39 9.59
N GLU A 103 -8.71 15.30 10.73
CA GLU A 103 -7.26 15.19 10.83
C GLU A 103 -6.89 13.89 11.53
N PHE A 104 -6.06 13.11 10.84
CA PHE A 104 -5.57 11.84 11.32
C PHE A 104 -4.08 11.74 11.05
N TYR A 105 -3.44 10.70 11.56
CA TYR A 105 -2.12 10.30 11.13
C TYR A 105 -1.91 8.80 11.25
N TYR A 106 -0.95 8.29 10.51
CA TYR A 106 -0.48 6.92 10.64
C TYR A 106 1.04 6.87 10.50
N PHE A 107 1.63 5.76 10.90
CA PHE A 107 3.06 5.52 10.76
C PHE A 107 3.34 4.69 9.52
N GLU A 108 4.25 5.18 8.68
CA GLU A 108 4.78 4.47 7.52
C GLU A 108 5.61 3.25 7.97
N VAL A 109 5.91 2.34 7.04
CA VAL A 109 6.75 1.15 7.29
C VAL A 109 8.10 1.49 7.93
N ALA A 110 8.69 2.64 7.54
CA ALA A 110 9.95 3.14 8.07
C ALA A 110 9.84 3.82 9.46
N GLY A 111 8.62 3.97 9.99
CA GLY A 111 8.31 4.65 11.25
C GLY A 111 8.02 6.16 11.12
N ASP A 112 8.18 6.72 9.92
CA ASP A 112 7.84 8.12 9.65
C ASP A 112 6.35 8.37 9.82
N THR A 113 5.98 9.57 10.28
CA THR A 113 4.58 9.95 10.41
C THR A 113 4.05 10.54 9.10
N THR A 114 2.92 10.01 8.64
CA THR A 114 2.13 10.62 7.57
C THR A 114 0.85 11.22 8.17
N ARG A 115 0.65 12.51 7.95
CA ARG A 115 -0.56 13.22 8.36
C ARG A 115 -1.60 13.15 7.26
N VAL A 116 -2.84 12.90 7.65
CA VAL A 116 -3.97 12.72 6.76
C VAL A 116 -4.99 13.82 7.02
N LYS A 117 -5.43 14.48 5.95
CA LYS A 117 -6.58 15.39 5.99
C LYS A 117 -7.72 14.84 5.14
N MET A 118 -8.86 14.60 5.77
CA MET A 118 -10.12 14.16 5.15
C MET A 118 -11.13 15.31 5.14
N GLU A 119 -11.41 15.87 3.95
CA GLU A 119 -12.39 16.95 3.85
C GLU A 119 -13.03 17.00 2.45
N LYS A 120 -14.37 17.15 2.41
CA LYS A 120 -15.15 17.33 1.16
C LYS A 120 -14.85 16.24 0.10
N GLY A 121 -14.76 14.98 0.53
CA GLY A 121 -14.46 13.85 -0.37
C GLY A 121 -12.99 13.79 -0.83
N LYS A 122 -12.11 14.61 -0.28
CA LYS A 122 -10.66 14.60 -0.56
C LYS A 122 -9.90 14.02 0.62
N TRP A 123 -8.92 13.20 0.30
CA TRP A 123 -7.95 12.64 1.22
C TRP A 123 -6.57 13.14 0.80
N THR A 124 -5.87 13.80 1.72
CA THR A 124 -4.52 14.33 1.46
C THR A 124 -3.54 13.79 2.47
N ASP A 125 -2.55 13.04 2.00
CA ASP A 125 -1.41 12.61 2.80
C ASP A 125 -0.33 13.69 2.75
N SER A 126 0.25 14.03 3.90
CA SER A 126 1.41 14.91 4.03
C SER A 126 2.53 14.15 4.73
N PHE A 127 3.62 13.93 4.00
CA PHE A 127 4.75 13.11 4.44
C PHE A 127 5.80 13.96 5.18
N SER A 128 6.64 13.32 5.99
CA SER A 128 7.71 13.98 6.78
C SER A 128 8.73 14.76 5.93
N ASN A 129 8.91 14.39 4.67
CA ASN A 129 9.80 15.06 3.72
C ASN A 129 9.13 16.20 2.91
N ASN A 130 8.00 16.73 3.38
CA ASN A 130 7.22 17.81 2.74
C ASN A 130 6.64 17.48 1.34
N THR A 131 6.57 16.20 1.00
CA THR A 131 5.81 15.73 -0.18
C THR A 131 4.37 15.42 0.22
N PHE A 132 3.50 15.18 -0.75
CA PHE A 132 2.09 14.86 -0.53
C PHE A 132 1.57 13.82 -1.53
N SER A 133 0.46 13.18 -1.14
CA SER A 133 -0.40 12.42 -2.05
C SER A 133 -1.82 12.94 -1.96
N LYS A 134 -2.50 12.99 -3.10
CA LYS A 134 -3.92 13.34 -3.19
C LYS A 134 -4.72 12.15 -3.66
N LEU A 135 -5.79 11.89 -2.93
CA LEU A 135 -6.78 10.87 -3.23
C LEU A 135 -8.18 11.48 -3.08
N THR A 136 -9.17 10.82 -3.66
CA THR A 136 -10.59 11.06 -3.32
C THR A 136 -11.09 9.92 -2.46
N TYR A 137 -12.00 10.19 -1.52
CA TYR A 137 -12.66 9.15 -0.73
C TYR A 137 -14.17 9.17 -0.92
N ASN A 138 -14.78 7.98 -1.02
CA ASN A 138 -16.23 7.81 -1.12
C ASN A 138 -16.69 6.64 -0.26
N TRP A 139 -17.74 6.86 0.55
CA TRP A 139 -18.33 5.80 1.38
C TRP A 139 -19.02 4.74 0.50
N ILE A 140 -18.68 3.47 0.72
CA ILE A 140 -19.31 2.31 0.07
C ILE A 140 -20.49 1.84 0.92
N ASN A 141 -20.30 1.83 2.24
CA ASN A 141 -21.32 1.49 3.22
C ASN A 141 -21.05 2.24 4.54
N GLU A 142 -21.63 1.78 5.66
CA GLU A 142 -21.47 2.46 6.94
C GLU A 142 -20.00 2.49 7.41
N THR A 143 -19.27 1.38 7.31
CA THR A 143 -17.92 1.20 7.87
C THR A 143 -16.81 1.18 6.84
N GLU A 144 -17.14 1.21 5.55
CA GLU A 144 -16.19 1.13 4.44
C GLU A 144 -16.26 2.31 3.50
N PHE A 145 -15.09 2.73 3.02
CA PHE A 145 -14.94 3.73 1.98
C PHE A 145 -13.81 3.36 1.02
N GLU A 146 -13.96 3.78 -0.23
CA GLU A 146 -12.94 3.62 -1.27
C GLU A 146 -12.09 4.89 -1.33
N LEU A 147 -10.77 4.73 -1.31
CA LEU A 147 -9.84 5.75 -1.79
C LEU A 147 -9.50 5.51 -3.25
N VAL A 148 -9.47 6.58 -4.05
CA VAL A 148 -8.99 6.57 -5.44
C VAL A 148 -7.81 7.50 -5.57
N PHE A 149 -6.67 6.97 -6.00
CA PHE A 149 -5.44 7.73 -6.16
C PHE A 149 -5.54 8.73 -7.31
N VAL A 150 -5.13 9.98 -7.06
CA VAL A 150 -5.16 11.05 -8.06
C VAL A 150 -3.75 11.38 -8.53
N GLU A 151 -2.88 11.79 -7.60
CA GLU A 151 -1.49 12.19 -7.88
C GLU A 151 -0.65 12.19 -6.60
N SER A 152 0.67 12.17 -6.76
CA SER A 152 1.63 12.32 -5.67
C SER A 152 2.93 12.91 -6.21
N ASN A 153 3.60 13.73 -5.40
CA ASN A 153 5.00 14.10 -5.62
C ASN A 153 5.96 13.38 -4.65
N ASN A 154 5.47 12.44 -3.84
CA ASN A 154 6.27 11.55 -3.02
C ASN A 154 6.83 10.40 -3.88
N GLU A 155 8.14 10.13 -3.79
CA GLU A 155 8.81 9.11 -4.62
C GLU A 155 8.21 7.72 -4.43
N THR A 156 8.02 7.28 -3.19
CA THR A 156 7.45 5.96 -2.88
C THR A 156 6.00 5.88 -3.35
N SER A 157 5.15 6.83 -2.94
CA SER A 157 3.71 6.79 -3.23
C SER A 157 3.41 6.93 -4.72
N SER A 158 4.15 7.78 -5.46
CA SER A 158 3.96 7.97 -6.91
C SER A 158 4.44 6.78 -7.76
N ASN A 159 5.37 5.97 -7.25
CA ASN A 159 5.77 4.72 -7.91
C ASN A 159 4.88 3.54 -7.52
N PHE A 160 4.39 3.52 -6.28
CA PHE A 160 3.48 2.47 -5.79
C PHE A 160 2.09 2.58 -6.43
N SER A 161 1.59 3.80 -6.64
CA SER A 161 0.22 4.06 -7.09
C SER A 161 0.20 4.83 -8.41
N VAL A 162 -0.73 4.48 -9.30
CA VAL A 162 -1.03 5.23 -10.52
C VAL A 162 -2.45 5.76 -10.47
N LYS A 163 -2.73 6.84 -11.21
CA LYS A 163 -4.04 7.50 -11.21
C LYS A 163 -5.17 6.48 -11.46
N GLY A 164 -6.17 6.49 -10.59
CA GLY A 164 -7.30 5.56 -10.64
C GLY A 164 -7.12 4.28 -9.83
N ASP A 165 -5.94 4.02 -9.27
CA ASP A 165 -5.76 2.94 -8.30
C ASP A 165 -6.70 3.12 -7.11
N LYS A 166 -7.26 2.00 -6.66
CA LYS A 166 -8.25 1.94 -5.60
C LYS A 166 -7.71 1.21 -4.37
N TYR A 167 -8.22 1.64 -3.23
CA TYR A 167 -7.99 1.03 -1.92
C TYR A 167 -9.29 1.03 -1.15
N ILE A 168 -9.65 -0.12 -0.58
CA ILE A 168 -10.87 -0.27 0.22
C ILE A 168 -10.47 -0.23 1.67
N TYR A 169 -10.86 0.85 2.36
CA TYR A 169 -10.62 1.02 3.77
C TYR A 169 -11.86 0.58 4.56
N GLN A 170 -11.63 -0.12 5.66
CA GLN A 170 -12.69 -0.49 6.60
C GLN A 170 -12.29 -0.08 8.01
N ILE A 171 -13.21 0.54 8.74
CA ILE A 171 -13.04 0.88 10.15
C ILE A 171 -13.53 -0.30 10.99
N LEU A 172 -12.65 -0.86 11.82
CA LEU A 172 -12.95 -2.06 12.62
C LEU A 172 -13.42 -1.72 14.02
N SER A 173 -12.63 -0.95 14.76
CA SER A 173 -12.88 -0.58 16.15
C SER A 173 -12.27 0.79 16.44
N LYS A 174 -12.66 1.37 17.57
CA LYS A 174 -12.01 2.56 18.14
C LYS A 174 -11.37 2.16 19.46
N GLU A 175 -10.07 2.36 19.54
CA GLU A 175 -9.25 2.14 20.73
C GLU A 175 -8.87 3.49 21.34
N ASN A 176 -8.17 3.47 22.48
CA ASN A 176 -7.68 4.70 23.08
C ASN A 176 -6.62 5.37 22.17
N GLY A 177 -6.98 6.48 21.55
CA GLY A 177 -6.10 7.31 20.71
C GLY A 177 -5.96 6.88 19.25
N TYR A 178 -6.67 5.84 18.80
CA TYR A 178 -6.65 5.43 17.39
C TYR A 178 -7.88 4.62 16.99
N TYR A 179 -8.14 4.59 15.69
CA TYR A 179 -9.03 3.65 15.04
C TYR A 179 -8.21 2.48 14.50
N GLN A 180 -8.67 1.27 14.78
CA GLN A 180 -8.15 0.10 14.12
C GLN A 180 -8.83 -0.03 12.76
N MET A 181 -8.04 -0.05 11.69
CA MET A 181 -8.54 -0.11 10.32
C MET A 181 -7.95 -1.28 9.55
N THR A 182 -8.58 -1.64 8.45
CA THR A 182 -7.94 -2.40 7.37
C THR A 182 -7.92 -1.61 6.08
N VAL A 183 -6.94 -1.95 5.23
CA VAL A 183 -6.91 -1.59 3.82
C VAL A 183 -6.83 -2.86 2.97
N ASN A 184 -7.59 -2.90 1.89
CA ASN A 184 -7.52 -3.94 0.87
C ASN A 184 -7.28 -3.30 -0.51
N ILE A 185 -6.47 -3.98 -1.31
CA ILE A 185 -6.30 -3.65 -2.72
C ILE A 185 -7.28 -4.54 -3.50
N PRO A 186 -8.22 -3.98 -4.27
CA PRO A 186 -9.18 -4.76 -5.04
C PRO A 186 -8.51 -5.84 -5.90
N GLY A 187 -9.07 -7.06 -5.84
CA GLY A 187 -8.51 -8.24 -6.53
C GLY A 187 -7.50 -9.03 -5.70
N GLN A 188 -7.15 -8.57 -4.49
CA GLN A 188 -6.32 -9.32 -3.55
C GLN A 188 -7.16 -9.88 -2.41
N GLU A 189 -6.79 -11.08 -1.96
CA GLU A 189 -7.46 -11.78 -0.85
C GLU A 189 -6.95 -11.34 0.52
N THR A 190 -5.98 -10.42 0.58
CA THR A 190 -5.39 -9.96 1.83
C THR A 190 -5.89 -8.58 2.25
N PHE A 191 -6.02 -8.41 3.55
CA PHE A 191 -6.31 -7.15 4.23
C PHE A 191 -5.13 -6.80 5.11
N GLU A 192 -4.65 -5.57 5.03
CA GLU A 192 -3.59 -5.05 5.89
C GLU A 192 -4.21 -4.26 7.02
N LYS A 193 -3.98 -4.71 8.24
CA LYS A 193 -4.50 -4.09 9.46
C LYS A 193 -3.49 -3.09 9.98
N PHE A 194 -3.93 -1.86 10.21
CA PHE A 194 -3.09 -0.75 10.65
C PHE A 194 -3.86 0.20 11.58
N LYS A 195 -3.11 1.06 12.30
CA LYS A 195 -3.67 2.03 13.24
C LYS A 195 -3.76 3.40 12.57
N MET A 196 -4.94 4.01 12.65
CA MET A 196 -5.17 5.39 12.24
C MET A 196 -5.41 6.24 13.49
N TYR A 197 -4.43 7.06 13.84
CA TYR A 197 -4.47 7.91 15.01
C TYR A 197 -5.20 9.22 14.74
N TYR A 198 -5.66 9.87 15.80
CA TYR A 198 -6.33 11.17 15.79
C TYR A 198 -5.94 11.92 17.07
N GLU A 199 -6.03 13.26 17.05
CA GLU A 199 -5.79 14.12 18.23
C GLU A 199 -7.09 14.47 18.97
#